data_AF-A0A3N5WRM1-F1
#
_entry.id   AF-A0A3N5WRM1-F1
#
_cell.length_a   1.000
_cell.length_b   1.000
_cell.length_c   1.000
_cell.angle_alpha   90.00
_cell.angle_beta   90.00
_cell.angle_gamma   90.00
#
_symmetry.space_group_name_H-M   'P 1'
#
loop_
_entity.id
_entity.type
_entity.pdbx_description
1 polymer ?
#
loop_
_entity_poly.entity_id
_entity_poly.type
_entity_poly.pdbx_seq_one_letter_code
_entity_poly.pdbx_strand_id
1 'polypeptide(L)'
;MGFFTIPRDFSLIDYVGGLEDLQNGIIRCIGDPDEKFHQDPVRMIRVVRHAARTRFRIEDGTYQALLRHVAELDLCSRSRVRDEFLRDLCEGSAEASLRLMLKTGMLRAIFPTLDHLSEDAVPEEFFFNTLKAIDARSAPGNPFTPEFSLTVFLLPFLFASVPWEDLPPGRRGPALFRERVREWVGEVFGPLQFTHRAKEIAIDLLSAQRVFQEFLPTQRLPWHFMSKSFLPGRQAALRDRVPGFWRRPRIDRLAARR
;
A
#
# COMPACT_ATOMS: atom_id res chain seq x y z
N MET A 1 2.03 21.29 -11.03
CA MET A 1 1.76 22.72 -10.73
C MET A 1 2.94 23.33 -10.01
N GLY A 2 3.44 24.45 -10.51
CA GLY A 2 4.51 25.23 -9.88
C GLY A 2 4.07 26.67 -9.82
N PHE A 3 3.73 27.15 -8.62
CA PHE A 3 3.37 28.53 -8.36
C PHE A 3 4.47 29.19 -7.54
N PHE A 4 4.80 30.43 -7.86
CA PHE A 4 5.72 31.23 -7.05
C PHE A 4 4.95 32.42 -6.51
N THR A 5 4.92 32.56 -5.18
CA THR A 5 4.37 33.73 -4.50
C THR A 5 5.49 34.67 -4.09
N ILE A 6 5.32 35.96 -4.38
CA ILE A 6 6.23 36.99 -3.88
C ILE A 6 5.73 37.43 -2.49
N PRO A 7 6.51 37.22 -1.40
CA PRO A 7 6.05 37.50 -0.04
C PRO A 7 5.75 38.97 0.26
N ARG A 8 6.22 39.88 -0.61
CA ARG A 8 6.13 41.34 -0.41
C ARG A 8 4.77 41.91 -0.83
N ASP A 9 4.12 41.32 -1.83
CA ASP A 9 2.87 41.81 -2.40
C ASP A 9 1.82 40.70 -2.63
N PHE A 10 2.12 39.46 -2.22
CA PHE A 10 1.27 38.28 -2.43
C PHE A 10 0.92 38.02 -3.91
N SER A 11 1.71 38.57 -4.85
CA SER A 11 1.50 38.31 -6.27
C SER A 11 1.85 36.85 -6.61
N LEU A 12 0.99 36.22 -7.40
CA LEU A 12 1.13 34.86 -7.91
C LEU A 12 1.71 34.93 -9.32
N ILE A 13 2.93 34.42 -9.52
CA ILE A 13 3.51 34.32 -10.86
C ILE A 13 3.32 32.91 -11.40
N ASP A 14 2.69 32.82 -12.56
CA ASP A 14 2.44 31.58 -13.29
C ASP A 14 3.14 31.63 -14.65
N TYR A 15 4.30 30.99 -14.73
CA TYR A 15 5.09 30.88 -15.96
C TYR A 15 4.68 29.67 -16.84
N VAL A 16 3.76 28.83 -16.36
CA VAL A 16 3.55 27.46 -16.92
C VAL A 16 2.09 27.11 -17.14
N GLY A 17 1.15 28.04 -16.91
CA GLY A 17 -0.29 27.78 -17.03
C GLY A 17 -0.85 26.95 -15.87
N GLY A 18 -0.19 26.95 -14.71
CA GLY A 18 -0.62 26.21 -13.53
C GLY A 18 -2.01 26.61 -13.03
N LEU A 19 -2.43 27.87 -13.20
CA LEU A 19 -3.74 28.34 -12.79
C LEU A 19 -4.86 27.74 -13.64
N GLU A 20 -4.66 27.64 -14.95
CA GLU A 20 -5.60 26.99 -15.86
C GLU A 20 -5.70 25.49 -15.57
N ASP A 21 -4.57 24.81 -15.35
CA ASP A 21 -4.56 23.41 -14.93
C ASP A 21 -5.30 23.21 -13.60
N LEU A 22 -5.19 24.15 -12.67
CA LEU A 22 -5.89 24.11 -11.38
C LEU A 22 -7.40 24.27 -11.54
N GLN A 23 -7.83 25.20 -12.40
CA GLN A 23 -9.25 25.38 -12.73
C GLN A 23 -9.84 24.16 -13.44
N ASN A 24 -9.07 23.54 -14.32
CA ASN A 24 -9.48 22.38 -15.11
C ASN A 24 -9.27 21.03 -14.40
N GLY A 25 -8.69 21.03 -13.19
CA GLY A 25 -8.39 19.81 -12.43
C GLY A 25 -7.41 18.87 -13.16
N ILE A 26 -6.29 19.40 -13.63
CA ILE A 26 -5.28 18.69 -14.43
C ILE A 26 -3.95 18.61 -13.67
N ILE A 27 -3.34 17.42 -13.66
CA ILE A 27 -1.95 17.22 -13.27
C ILE A 27 -1.09 17.09 -14.53
N ARG A 28 -0.27 18.10 -14.79
CA ARG A 28 0.66 18.16 -15.92
C ARG A 28 2.11 18.23 -15.46
N CYS A 29 3.00 17.53 -16.15
CA CYS A 29 4.45 17.68 -15.97
C CYS A 29 4.90 19.04 -16.53
N ILE A 30 5.85 19.69 -15.87
CA ILE A 30 6.43 20.95 -16.36
C ILE A 30 7.61 20.62 -17.27
N GLY A 31 7.52 21.02 -18.54
CA GLY A 31 8.48 20.66 -19.59
C GLY A 31 8.13 19.34 -20.27
N ASP A 32 9.10 18.71 -20.92
CA ASP A 32 8.93 17.40 -21.56
C ASP A 32 8.85 16.28 -20.50
N PRO A 33 7.73 15.55 -20.37
CA PRO A 33 7.57 14.50 -19.38
C PRO A 33 8.54 13.32 -19.59
N ASP A 34 8.92 12.97 -20.82
CA ASP A 34 9.86 11.88 -21.08
C ASP A 34 11.25 12.22 -20.50
N GLU A 35 11.75 13.43 -20.77
CA GLU A 35 13.01 13.91 -20.18
C GLU A 35 12.97 13.95 -18.66
N LYS A 36 11.87 14.46 -18.07
CA LYS A 36 11.74 14.60 -16.61
C LYS A 36 11.65 13.26 -15.90
N PHE A 37 10.93 12.30 -16.46
CA PHE A 37 10.83 10.96 -15.88
C PHE A 37 12.13 10.19 -16.05
N HIS A 38 12.82 10.33 -17.18
CA HIS A 38 14.13 9.72 -17.35
C HIS A 38 15.18 10.27 -16.35
N GLN A 39 15.15 11.59 -16.08
CA GLN A 39 16.05 12.22 -15.11
C GLN A 39 15.76 11.81 -13.65
N ASP A 40 14.49 11.65 -13.29
CA ASP A 40 14.09 11.25 -11.93
C ASP A 40 12.75 10.48 -11.95
N PRO A 41 12.78 9.15 -12.16
CA PRO A 41 11.57 8.34 -12.32
C PRO A 41 10.61 8.41 -11.11
N VAL A 42 11.13 8.72 -9.91
CA VAL A 42 10.32 8.92 -8.69
C VAL A 42 9.25 10.01 -8.87
N ARG A 43 9.42 10.95 -9.81
CA ARG A 43 8.39 11.96 -10.15
C ARG A 43 7.08 11.33 -10.60
N MET A 44 7.09 10.15 -11.21
CA MET A 44 5.87 9.45 -11.60
C MET A 44 5.01 9.06 -10.40
N ILE A 45 5.63 8.59 -9.30
CA ILE A 45 4.92 8.29 -8.05
C ILE A 45 4.23 9.56 -7.52
N ARG A 46 4.92 10.70 -7.59
CA ARG A 46 4.37 12.00 -7.17
C ARG A 46 3.21 12.44 -8.05
N VAL A 47 3.28 12.23 -9.37
CA VAL A 47 2.17 12.50 -10.30
C VAL A 47 0.93 11.69 -9.90
N VAL A 48 1.11 10.39 -9.66
CA VAL A 48 0.02 9.50 -9.19
C VAL A 48 -0.55 9.98 -7.86
N ARG A 49 0.30 10.30 -6.87
CA ARG A 49 -0.13 10.85 -5.58
C ARG A 49 -0.99 12.08 -5.73
N HIS A 50 -0.51 13.04 -6.53
CA HIS A 50 -1.20 14.30 -6.70
C HIS A 50 -2.56 14.09 -7.39
N ALA A 51 -2.61 13.28 -8.44
CA ALA A 51 -3.85 12.94 -9.12
C ALA A 51 -4.85 12.26 -8.17
N ALA A 52 -4.40 11.28 -7.37
CA ALA A 52 -5.24 10.59 -6.39
C ALA A 52 -5.77 11.52 -5.29
N ARG A 53 -4.89 12.34 -4.71
CA ARG A 53 -5.24 13.22 -3.59
C ARG A 53 -6.18 14.35 -3.99
N THR A 54 -5.95 14.98 -5.14
CA THR A 54 -6.79 16.09 -5.62
C THR A 54 -7.98 15.62 -6.46
N ARG A 55 -8.00 14.33 -6.85
CA ARG A 55 -8.94 13.75 -7.81
C ARG A 55 -8.88 14.42 -9.19
N PHE A 56 -7.72 14.98 -9.52
CA PHE A 56 -7.46 15.60 -10.82
C PHE A 56 -7.07 14.53 -11.83
N ARG A 57 -7.35 14.78 -13.11
CA ARG A 57 -6.90 13.91 -14.19
C ARG A 57 -5.43 14.19 -14.52
N ILE A 58 -4.68 13.15 -14.87
CA ILE A 58 -3.33 13.33 -15.41
C ILE A 58 -3.49 13.74 -16.88
N GLU A 59 -2.74 14.74 -17.31
CA GLU A 59 -2.70 15.17 -18.72
C GLU A 59 -2.16 14.04 -19.61
N ASP A 60 -2.70 13.89 -20.83
CA ASP A 60 -2.48 12.70 -21.66
C ASP A 60 -0.99 12.48 -22.01
N GLY A 61 -0.24 13.52 -22.39
CA GLY A 61 1.19 13.42 -22.66
C GLY A 61 1.98 12.96 -21.43
N THR A 62 1.67 13.54 -20.27
CA THR A 62 2.22 13.14 -18.97
C THR A 62 1.88 11.69 -18.64
N TYR A 63 0.66 11.25 -18.90
CA TYR A 63 0.22 9.88 -18.64
C TYR A 63 0.92 8.88 -19.57
N GLN A 64 1.03 9.18 -20.87
CA GLN A 64 1.71 8.30 -21.82
C GLN A 64 3.21 8.16 -21.54
N ALA A 65 3.89 9.26 -21.17
CA ALA A 65 5.27 9.22 -20.73
C ALA A 65 5.43 8.38 -19.46
N LEU A 66 4.50 8.51 -18.50
CA LEU A 66 4.51 7.68 -17.29
C LEU A 66 4.46 6.19 -17.64
N LEU A 67 3.59 5.78 -18.57
CA LEU A 67 3.50 4.37 -19.00
C LEU A 67 4.79 3.86 -19.65
N ARG A 68 5.46 4.69 -20.47
CA ARG A 68 6.73 4.33 -21.10
C ARG A 68 7.86 4.15 -20.09
N HIS A 69 7.92 5.02 -19.07
CA HIS A 69 9.04 5.09 -18.15
C HIS A 69 8.83 4.35 -16.83
N VAL A 70 7.65 3.79 -16.55
CA VAL A 70 7.33 3.17 -15.25
C VAL A 70 8.35 2.10 -14.79
N ALA A 71 8.92 1.35 -15.73
CA ALA A 71 9.95 0.34 -15.46
C ALA A 71 11.27 0.95 -14.93
N GLU A 72 11.56 2.22 -15.25
CA GLU A 72 12.76 2.93 -14.79
C GLU A 72 12.74 3.25 -13.29
N LEU A 73 11.62 3.00 -12.60
CA LEU A 73 11.59 3.02 -11.13
C LEU A 73 12.60 2.05 -10.51
N ASP A 74 13.00 0.99 -11.23
CA ASP A 74 14.04 0.06 -10.78
C ASP A 74 15.44 0.71 -10.71
N LEU A 75 15.68 1.76 -11.49
CA LEU A 75 16.93 2.53 -11.50
C LEU A 75 17.03 3.50 -10.32
N CYS A 76 15.90 3.76 -9.63
CA CYS A 76 15.87 4.66 -8.50
C CYS A 76 16.40 4.02 -7.22
N SER A 77 16.89 4.86 -6.30
CA SER A 77 17.16 4.39 -4.94
C SER A 77 15.90 3.78 -4.33
N ARG A 78 16.02 2.54 -3.88
CA ARG A 78 14.93 1.75 -3.27
C ARG A 78 14.32 2.45 -2.05
N SER A 79 15.13 3.17 -1.27
CA SER A 79 14.64 3.95 -0.12
C SER A 79 13.78 5.14 -0.54
N ARG A 80 14.11 5.80 -1.66
CA ARG A 80 13.29 6.91 -2.21
C ARG A 80 11.93 6.40 -2.68
N VAL A 81 11.92 5.29 -3.41
CA VAL A 81 10.68 4.64 -3.85
C VAL A 81 9.83 4.23 -2.65
N ARG A 82 10.44 3.59 -1.65
CA ARG A 82 9.78 3.22 -0.39
C ARG A 82 9.15 4.42 0.31
N ASP A 83 9.89 5.50 0.50
CA ASP A 83 9.42 6.67 1.26
C ASP A 83 8.26 7.38 0.55
N GLU A 84 8.29 7.42 -0.79
CA GLU A 84 7.20 7.96 -1.59
C GLU A 84 5.97 7.03 -1.54
N PHE A 85 6.15 5.72 -1.68
CA PHE A 85 5.06 4.75 -1.54
C PHE A 85 4.39 4.83 -0.15
N LEU A 86 5.18 4.97 0.92
CA LEU A 86 4.64 5.11 2.28
C LEU A 86 3.81 6.38 2.44
N ARG A 87 4.17 7.48 1.76
CA ARG A 87 3.36 8.70 1.73
C ARG A 87 2.02 8.45 1.04
N ASP A 88 2.03 7.81 -0.14
CA ASP A 88 0.79 7.44 -0.84
C ASP A 88 -0.14 6.61 0.03
N LEU A 89 0.44 5.69 0.80
CA LEU A 89 -0.31 4.82 1.68
C LEU A 89 -0.89 5.53 2.91
N CYS A 90 -0.23 6.58 3.42
CA CYS A 90 -0.59 7.18 4.70
C CYS A 90 -1.33 8.51 4.60
N GLU A 91 -1.34 9.18 3.44
CA GLU A 91 -1.90 10.53 3.27
C GLU A 91 -3.43 10.56 2.97
N GLY A 92 -4.14 9.45 3.19
CA GLY A 92 -5.62 9.39 3.08
C GLY A 92 -6.15 9.34 1.64
N SER A 93 -5.32 8.90 0.71
CA SER A 93 -5.71 8.64 -0.69
C SER A 93 -5.08 7.34 -1.24
N ALA A 94 -4.80 6.38 -0.37
CA ALA A 94 -4.23 5.09 -0.68
C ALA A 94 -5.07 4.32 -1.70
N GLU A 95 -6.39 4.23 -1.51
CA GLU A 95 -7.27 3.51 -2.45
C GLU A 95 -7.14 4.05 -3.88
N ALA A 96 -7.26 5.37 -4.04
CA ALA A 96 -7.17 6.04 -5.33
C ALA A 96 -5.75 5.95 -5.92
N SER A 97 -4.71 6.11 -5.09
CA SER A 97 -3.31 6.05 -5.52
C SER A 97 -2.96 4.65 -6.01
N LEU A 98 -3.27 3.61 -5.23
CA LEU A 98 -2.99 2.22 -5.59
C LEU A 98 -3.81 1.76 -6.80
N ARG A 99 -5.04 2.25 -6.98
CA ARG A 99 -5.83 1.99 -8.19
C ARG A 99 -5.14 2.53 -9.44
N LEU A 100 -4.58 3.75 -9.38
CA LEU A 100 -3.80 4.31 -10.48
C LEU A 100 -2.49 3.53 -10.68
N MET A 101 -1.79 3.16 -9.60
CA MET A 101 -0.56 2.38 -9.69
C MET A 101 -0.78 0.99 -10.30
N LEU A 102 -1.91 0.34 -10.03
CA LEU A 102 -2.30 -0.92 -10.68
C LEU A 102 -2.52 -0.70 -12.18
N LYS A 103 -3.34 0.29 -12.55
CA LYS A 103 -3.65 0.60 -13.96
C LYS A 103 -2.42 0.94 -14.81
N THR A 104 -1.40 1.54 -14.20
CA THR A 104 -0.16 1.93 -14.90
C THR A 104 0.95 0.87 -14.83
N GLY A 105 0.73 -0.24 -14.12
CA GLY A 105 1.77 -1.23 -13.83
C GLY A 105 2.84 -0.76 -12.84
N MET A 106 2.67 0.42 -12.23
CA MET A 106 3.60 0.98 -11.25
C MET A 106 3.69 0.12 -9.99
N LEU A 107 2.56 -0.46 -9.54
CA LEU A 107 2.59 -1.31 -8.35
C LEU A 107 3.49 -2.53 -8.54
N ARG A 108 3.45 -3.12 -9.74
CA ARG A 108 4.33 -4.22 -10.16
C ARG A 108 5.79 -3.80 -10.20
N ALA A 109 6.08 -2.60 -10.71
CA ALA A 109 7.45 -2.07 -10.73
C ALA A 109 8.01 -1.86 -9.31
N ILE A 110 7.18 -1.42 -8.36
CA ILE A 110 7.58 -1.20 -6.95
C ILE A 110 7.71 -2.53 -6.20
N PHE A 111 6.77 -3.45 -6.40
CA PHE A 111 6.73 -4.77 -5.75
C PHE A 111 6.68 -5.92 -6.76
N PRO A 112 7.80 -6.24 -7.44
CA PRO A 112 7.83 -7.34 -8.42
C PRO A 112 7.46 -8.70 -7.81
N THR A 113 7.74 -8.90 -6.51
CA THR A 113 7.38 -10.12 -5.78
C THR A 113 5.88 -10.26 -5.53
N LEU A 114 5.06 -9.23 -5.74
CA LEU A 114 3.61 -9.33 -5.64
C LEU A 114 2.94 -9.57 -7.00
N ASP A 115 3.72 -9.56 -8.09
CA ASP A 115 3.22 -9.65 -9.47
C ASP A 115 2.56 -10.99 -9.81
N HIS A 116 3.06 -12.08 -9.23
CA HIS A 116 2.51 -13.42 -9.43
C HIS A 116 1.18 -13.66 -8.69
N LEU A 117 0.76 -12.70 -7.87
CA LEU A 117 -0.51 -12.71 -7.18
C LEU A 117 -1.53 -12.13 -8.15
N SER A 118 -1.94 -12.98 -9.09
CA SER A 118 -2.93 -12.69 -10.13
C SER A 118 -4.15 -11.95 -9.57
N GLU A 119 -4.83 -11.18 -10.42
CA GLU A 119 -6.16 -10.62 -10.13
C GLU A 119 -7.14 -11.70 -9.60
N ASP A 120 -6.93 -12.96 -9.97
CA ASP A 120 -7.73 -14.11 -9.52
C ASP A 120 -7.41 -14.62 -8.10
N ALA A 121 -6.21 -14.35 -7.57
CA ALA A 121 -5.76 -14.90 -6.28
C ALA A 121 -6.22 -14.04 -5.09
N VAL A 122 -6.38 -12.74 -5.32
CA VAL A 122 -6.81 -11.77 -4.33
C VAL A 122 -8.05 -11.07 -4.86
N PRO A 123 -9.23 -11.27 -4.23
CA PRO A 123 -10.44 -10.57 -4.66
C PRO A 123 -10.24 -9.05 -4.65
N GLU A 124 -10.47 -8.41 -5.80
CA GLU A 124 -10.28 -6.96 -5.99
C GLU A 124 -10.99 -6.15 -4.90
N GLU A 125 -12.24 -6.52 -4.60
CA GLU A 125 -13.04 -5.87 -3.56
C GLU A 125 -12.35 -5.92 -2.18
N PHE A 126 -11.77 -7.07 -1.82
CA PHE A 126 -11.06 -7.20 -0.55
C PHE A 126 -9.83 -6.30 -0.51
N PHE A 127 -9.03 -6.30 -1.58
CA PHE A 127 -7.85 -5.43 -1.69
C PHE A 127 -8.22 -3.96 -1.50
N PHE A 128 -9.17 -3.43 -2.27
CA PHE A 128 -9.56 -2.03 -2.15
C PHE A 128 -10.28 -1.71 -0.83
N ASN A 129 -10.98 -2.66 -0.21
CA ASN A 129 -11.55 -2.44 1.12
C ASN A 129 -10.48 -2.29 2.20
N THR A 130 -9.35 -3.01 2.11
CA THR A 130 -8.21 -2.79 3.02
C THR A 130 -7.61 -1.39 2.85
N LEU A 131 -7.50 -0.90 1.62
CA LEU A 131 -7.00 0.44 1.33
C LEU A 131 -7.96 1.54 1.83
N LYS A 132 -9.27 1.40 1.62
CA LYS A 132 -10.28 2.31 2.18
C LYS A 132 -10.21 2.39 3.70
N ALA A 133 -9.88 1.27 4.34
CA ALA A 133 -9.73 1.23 5.79
C ALA A 133 -8.49 1.98 6.28
N ILE A 134 -7.40 1.98 5.50
CA ILE A 134 -6.24 2.84 5.74
C ILE A 134 -6.65 4.31 5.58
N ASP A 135 -7.32 4.65 4.48
CA ASP A 135 -7.75 6.04 4.19
C ASP A 135 -8.67 6.62 5.26
N ALA A 136 -9.66 5.87 5.70
CA ALA A 136 -10.58 6.28 6.77
C ALA A 136 -9.86 6.56 8.09
N ARG A 137 -8.63 6.06 8.26
CA ARG A 137 -7.83 6.20 9.47
C ARG A 137 -6.73 7.25 9.33
N SER A 138 -6.38 7.69 8.14
CA SER A 138 -5.42 8.78 7.91
C SER A 138 -5.90 10.15 8.42
N ALA A 139 -7.17 10.29 8.83
CA ALA A 139 -7.73 11.54 9.36
C ALA A 139 -7.13 11.95 10.73
N PRO A 140 -7.11 13.25 11.06
CA PRO A 140 -6.62 13.74 12.36
C PRO A 140 -7.42 13.15 13.52
N GLY A 141 -6.74 12.45 14.44
CA GLY A 141 -7.32 11.92 15.68
C GLY A 141 -6.84 10.53 16.06
N ASN A 142 -6.55 9.65 15.09
CA ASN A 142 -5.93 8.33 15.34
C ASN A 142 -5.34 7.70 14.05
N PRO A 143 -4.29 8.30 13.46
CA PRO A 143 -3.65 7.75 12.27
C PRO A 143 -3.01 6.39 12.56
N PHE A 144 -3.11 5.49 11.60
CA PHE A 144 -2.25 4.30 11.60
C PHE A 144 -0.79 4.72 11.47
N THR A 145 0.10 3.98 12.15
CA THR A 145 1.53 4.15 11.91
C THR A 145 1.85 3.63 10.49
N PRO A 146 2.90 4.13 9.83
CA PRO A 146 3.27 3.66 8.50
C PRO A 146 3.46 2.13 8.43
N GLU A 147 4.02 1.53 9.48
CA GLU A 147 4.22 0.08 9.57
C GLU A 147 2.89 -0.68 9.66
N PHE A 148 1.91 -0.12 10.38
CA PHE A 148 0.58 -0.72 10.47
C PHE A 148 -0.15 -0.61 9.13
N SER A 149 -0.15 0.56 8.48
CA SER A 149 -0.74 0.75 7.15
C SER A 149 -0.12 -0.21 6.13
N LEU A 150 1.19 -0.37 6.16
CA LEU A 150 1.92 -1.30 5.30
C LEU A 150 1.51 -2.76 5.56
N THR A 151 1.29 -3.12 6.82
CA THR A 151 0.78 -4.45 7.19
C THR A 151 -0.64 -4.67 6.65
N VAL A 152 -1.52 -3.68 6.78
CA VAL A 152 -2.89 -3.75 6.24
C VAL A 152 -2.88 -3.89 4.72
N PHE A 153 -1.99 -3.18 4.02
CA PHE A 153 -1.75 -3.31 2.59
C PHE A 153 -1.30 -4.72 2.18
N LEU A 154 -0.46 -5.37 2.98
CA LEU A 154 0.01 -6.72 2.70
C LEU A 154 -1.02 -7.83 2.96
N LEU A 155 -2.04 -7.55 3.77
CA LEU A 155 -2.99 -8.58 4.22
C LEU A 155 -3.67 -9.35 3.06
N PRO A 156 -4.14 -8.71 1.98
CA PRO A 156 -4.75 -9.41 0.86
C PRO A 156 -3.79 -10.41 0.19
N PHE A 157 -2.51 -10.07 0.13
CA PHE A 157 -1.47 -10.88 -0.49
C PHE A 157 -0.99 -12.03 0.41
N LEU A 158 -1.07 -11.89 1.74
CA LEU A 158 -0.70 -12.93 2.69
C LEU A 158 -1.47 -14.24 2.41
N PHE A 159 -2.77 -14.13 2.19
CA PHE A 159 -3.67 -15.28 2.02
C PHE A 159 -3.46 -16.03 0.70
N ALA A 160 -2.96 -15.33 -0.31
CA ALA A 160 -2.58 -15.92 -1.58
C ALA A 160 -1.17 -16.54 -1.52
N SER A 161 -0.24 -15.89 -0.81
CA SER A 161 1.19 -16.22 -0.86
C SER A 161 1.63 -17.23 0.20
N VAL A 162 0.95 -17.29 1.36
CA VAL A 162 1.36 -18.12 2.49
C VAL A 162 0.29 -19.17 2.79
N PRO A 163 0.42 -20.40 2.23
CA PRO A 163 -0.49 -21.49 2.53
C PRO A 163 -0.46 -21.83 4.02
N TRP A 164 -1.63 -21.99 4.61
CA TRP A 164 -1.79 -22.41 6.00
C TRP A 164 -2.53 -23.74 6.14
N GLU A 165 -3.09 -24.26 5.06
CA GLU A 165 -3.95 -25.46 5.09
C GLU A 165 -3.15 -26.71 5.51
N ASP A 166 -1.86 -26.75 5.16
CA ASP A 166 -0.99 -27.89 5.39
C ASP A 166 -0.25 -27.83 6.75
N LEU A 167 -0.58 -26.86 7.62
CA LEU A 167 0.14 -26.66 8.86
C LEU A 167 -0.38 -27.59 9.97
N PRO A 168 0.53 -28.21 10.76
CA PRO A 168 0.14 -29.16 11.79
C PRO A 168 -0.71 -28.50 12.88
N PRO A 169 -1.65 -29.24 13.50
CA PRO A 169 -2.43 -28.75 14.63
C PRO A 169 -1.55 -28.53 15.87
N GLY A 170 -2.07 -27.78 16.84
CA GLY A 170 -1.39 -27.50 18.11
C GLY A 170 -0.27 -26.46 17.99
N ARG A 171 0.67 -26.47 18.94
CA ARG A 171 1.66 -25.38 19.12
C ARG A 171 2.66 -25.23 17.97
N ARG A 172 2.89 -26.28 17.17
CA ARG A 172 3.84 -26.25 16.04
C ARG A 172 3.32 -25.47 14.84
N GLY A 173 2.02 -25.51 14.57
CA GLY A 173 1.41 -24.80 13.45
C GLY A 173 1.68 -23.29 13.46
N PRO A 174 1.37 -22.56 14.54
CA PRO A 174 1.62 -21.12 14.62
C PRO A 174 3.10 -20.73 14.49
N ALA A 175 4.03 -21.55 14.98
CA ALA A 175 5.47 -21.29 14.83
C ALA A 175 5.91 -21.38 13.37
N LEU A 176 5.51 -22.45 12.67
CA LEU A 176 5.77 -22.63 11.24
C LEU A 176 5.08 -21.56 10.39
N PHE A 177 3.87 -21.14 10.75
CA PHE A 177 3.20 -20.04 10.06
C PHE A 177 4.01 -18.75 10.16
N ARG A 178 4.46 -18.40 11.37
CA ARG A 178 5.28 -17.21 11.60
C ARG A 178 6.59 -17.25 10.82
N GLU A 179 7.22 -18.42 10.71
CA GLU A 179 8.43 -18.63 9.90
C GLU A 179 8.17 -18.35 8.42
N ARG A 180 7.10 -18.93 7.83
CA ARG A 180 6.71 -18.65 6.44
C ARG A 180 6.37 -17.18 6.21
N VAL A 181 5.67 -16.53 7.15
CA VAL A 181 5.38 -15.09 7.08
C VAL A 181 6.67 -14.27 7.13
N ARG A 182 7.65 -14.67 7.95
CA ARG A 182 8.96 -14.01 8.06
C ARG A 182 9.74 -14.09 6.74
N GLU A 183 9.79 -15.26 6.13
CA GLU A 183 10.43 -15.46 4.81
C GLU A 183 9.77 -14.57 3.76
N TRP A 184 8.43 -14.65 3.64
CA TRP A 184 7.66 -13.88 2.67
C TRP A 184 7.79 -12.36 2.87
N VAL A 185 7.69 -11.86 4.11
CA VAL A 185 7.94 -10.43 4.40
C VAL A 185 9.37 -10.04 4.04
N GLY A 186 10.34 -10.94 4.23
CA GLY A 186 11.72 -10.75 3.79
C GLY A 186 11.84 -10.54 2.28
N GLU A 187 11.13 -11.32 1.48
CA GLU A 187 11.10 -11.22 0.02
C GLU A 187 10.39 -9.95 -0.46
N VAL A 188 9.26 -9.59 0.15
CA VAL A 188 8.48 -8.41 -0.25
C VAL A 188 9.16 -7.10 0.17
N PHE A 189 9.70 -7.04 1.39
CA PHE A 189 10.30 -5.81 1.93
C PHE A 189 11.81 -5.70 1.75
N GLY A 190 12.49 -6.80 1.42
CA GLY A 190 13.92 -6.83 1.15
C GLY A 190 14.35 -5.82 0.09
N PRO A 191 13.78 -5.87 -1.13
CA PRO A 191 14.17 -4.99 -2.23
C PRO A 191 13.98 -3.51 -1.92
N LEU A 192 12.97 -3.14 -1.14
CA LEU A 192 12.67 -1.74 -0.79
C LEU A 192 13.41 -1.22 0.44
N GLN A 193 14.33 -2.02 1.01
CA GLN A 193 15.16 -1.64 2.15
C GLN A 193 14.34 -1.14 3.36
N PHE A 194 13.17 -1.72 3.65
CA PHE A 194 12.43 -1.39 4.86
C PHE A 194 13.26 -1.69 6.12
N THR A 195 13.03 -0.91 7.17
CA THR A 195 13.73 -1.07 8.45
C THR A 195 13.43 -2.42 9.08
N HIS A 196 14.37 -2.92 9.89
CA HIS A 196 14.16 -4.15 10.66
C HIS A 196 12.89 -4.07 11.54
N ARG A 197 12.66 -2.90 12.15
CA ARG A 197 11.46 -2.64 12.96
C ARG A 197 10.17 -2.81 12.16
N ALA A 198 10.11 -2.26 10.94
CA ALA A 198 8.92 -2.40 10.09
C ALA A 198 8.66 -3.86 9.71
N LYS A 199 9.72 -4.62 9.39
CA LYS A 199 9.62 -6.06 9.10
C LYS A 199 9.08 -6.84 10.31
N GLU A 200 9.62 -6.64 11.51
CA GLU A 200 9.15 -7.36 12.69
C GLU A 200 7.68 -7.03 13.04
N ILE A 201 7.27 -5.77 12.93
CA ILE A 201 5.87 -5.37 13.16
C ILE A 201 4.93 -6.06 12.16
N ALA A 202 5.29 -6.06 10.87
CA ALA A 202 4.50 -6.75 9.85
C ALA A 202 4.42 -8.26 10.11
N ILE A 203 5.55 -8.90 10.45
CA ILE A 203 5.59 -10.33 10.78
C ILE A 203 4.69 -10.63 11.97
N ASP A 204 4.77 -9.86 13.04
CA ASP A 204 3.95 -10.04 14.24
C ASP A 204 2.45 -9.94 13.94
N LEU A 205 2.05 -8.90 13.20
CA LEU A 205 0.65 -8.62 12.88
C LEU A 205 0.06 -9.58 11.85
N LEU A 206 0.83 -9.96 10.82
CA LEU A 206 0.39 -10.91 9.81
C LEU A 206 0.32 -12.33 10.39
N SER A 207 1.30 -12.73 11.22
CA SER A 207 1.27 -14.03 11.91
C SER A 207 0.10 -14.13 12.88
N ALA A 208 -0.28 -13.01 13.47
CA ALA A 208 -1.44 -12.88 14.35
C ALA A 208 -2.77 -13.19 13.64
N GLN A 209 -2.87 -13.01 12.32
CA GLN A 209 -4.10 -13.25 11.56
C GLN A 209 -4.64 -14.67 11.73
N ARG A 210 -3.76 -15.67 11.82
CA ARG A 210 -4.16 -17.06 12.07
C ARG A 210 -4.88 -17.21 13.40
N VAL A 211 -4.34 -16.60 14.46
CA VAL A 211 -4.98 -16.63 15.79
C VAL A 211 -6.33 -15.91 15.74
N PHE A 212 -6.44 -14.80 15.03
CA PHE A 212 -7.74 -14.18 14.86
C PHE A 212 -8.72 -15.09 14.12
N GLN A 213 -8.33 -15.75 13.03
CA GLN A 213 -9.22 -16.65 12.29
C GLN A 213 -9.68 -17.87 13.09
N GLU A 214 -8.79 -18.47 13.88
CA GLU A 214 -9.11 -19.62 14.75
C GLU A 214 -10.10 -19.22 15.88
N PHE A 215 -10.03 -17.99 16.38
CA PHE A 215 -10.77 -17.54 17.57
C PHE A 215 -11.90 -16.51 17.29
N LEU A 216 -12.05 -16.04 16.05
CA LEU A 216 -13.16 -15.20 15.61
C LEU A 216 -14.54 -15.85 15.76
N PRO A 217 -14.71 -17.18 15.49
CA PRO A 217 -15.99 -17.84 15.69
C PRO A 217 -16.42 -17.87 17.16
N THR A 218 -15.45 -17.97 18.07
CA THR A 218 -15.68 -18.08 19.53
C THR A 218 -15.70 -16.71 20.23
N GLN A 219 -15.35 -15.64 19.52
CA GLN A 219 -15.28 -14.25 20.00
C GLN A 219 -14.40 -14.02 21.24
N ARG A 220 -13.53 -14.97 21.58
CA ARG A 220 -12.67 -14.90 22.77
C ARG A 220 -11.22 -15.12 22.37
N LEU A 221 -10.46 -14.03 22.34
CA LEU A 221 -9.01 -14.08 22.10
C LEU A 221 -8.29 -14.56 23.37
N PRO A 222 -7.18 -15.31 23.25
CA PRO A 222 -6.37 -15.70 24.40
C PRO A 222 -5.77 -14.49 25.13
N TRP A 223 -5.78 -14.49 26.46
CA TRP A 223 -5.34 -13.35 27.29
C TRP A 223 -3.88 -12.91 27.04
N HIS A 224 -2.97 -13.86 26.80
CA HIS A 224 -1.55 -13.63 26.51
C HIS A 224 -1.31 -13.03 25.11
N PHE A 225 -2.32 -13.09 24.24
CA PHE A 225 -2.30 -12.44 22.94
C PHE A 225 -2.81 -11.00 23.04
N MET A 226 -3.76 -10.75 23.94
CA MET A 226 -4.29 -9.40 24.24
C MET A 226 -3.30 -8.48 24.97
N SER A 227 -2.22 -9.02 25.53
CA SER A 227 -1.17 -8.26 26.23
C SER A 227 -0.02 -7.82 25.31
N LYS A 228 -0.03 -8.18 24.02
CA LYS A 228 1.06 -7.88 23.10
C LYS A 228 1.05 -6.41 22.65
N SER A 229 2.23 -5.79 22.66
CA SER A 229 2.47 -4.37 22.38
C SER A 229 2.16 -3.93 20.95
N PHE A 230 2.12 -4.86 20.00
CA PHE A 230 1.89 -4.54 18.58
C PHE A 230 0.42 -4.29 18.22
N LEU A 231 -0.55 -4.62 19.09
CA LEU A 231 -1.95 -4.28 18.86
C LEU A 231 -2.15 -2.80 19.23
N PRO A 232 -2.44 -1.87 18.28
CA PRO A 232 -2.48 -0.45 18.59
C PRO A 232 -3.70 -0.12 19.48
N GLY A 233 -3.51 -0.03 20.79
CA GLY A 233 -4.48 0.47 21.77
C GLY A 233 -5.68 -0.45 22.08
N ARG A 234 -5.86 -0.76 23.37
CA ARG A 234 -7.01 -1.37 24.07
C ARG A 234 -8.09 -2.07 23.19
N GLN A 235 -7.91 -3.38 23.05
CA GLN A 235 -8.86 -4.50 23.16
C GLN A 235 -10.23 -4.51 22.41
N ALA A 236 -10.89 -3.39 22.12
CA ALA A 236 -12.22 -3.39 21.48
C ALA A 236 -12.17 -2.87 20.03
N ALA A 237 -11.31 -1.89 19.76
CA ALA A 237 -11.47 -1.10 18.58
C ALA A 237 -10.96 -1.78 17.30
N LEU A 238 -10.04 -2.75 17.36
CA LEU A 238 -9.49 -3.42 16.16
C LEU A 238 -10.54 -4.23 15.37
N ARG A 239 -11.53 -4.82 16.06
CA ARG A 239 -12.65 -5.56 15.44
C ARG A 239 -13.64 -4.63 14.73
N ASP A 240 -13.84 -3.44 15.30
CA ASP A 240 -14.70 -2.37 14.77
C ASP A 240 -13.97 -1.42 13.79
N ARG A 241 -12.62 -1.46 13.77
CA ARG A 241 -11.76 -0.51 13.04
C ARG A 241 -11.67 -0.78 11.55
N VAL A 242 -11.81 -2.04 11.14
CA VAL A 242 -11.81 -2.47 9.74
C VAL A 242 -12.77 -3.66 9.57
N PRO A 243 -14.01 -3.43 9.13
CA PRO A 243 -14.96 -4.51 8.84
C PRO A 243 -14.35 -5.50 7.84
N GLY A 244 -14.32 -6.79 8.18
CA GLY A 244 -13.79 -7.83 7.29
C GLY A 244 -12.28 -8.11 7.37
N PHE A 245 -11.47 -7.26 8.01
CA PHE A 245 -10.02 -7.46 8.17
C PHE A 245 -9.66 -8.82 8.78
N TRP A 246 -10.53 -9.31 9.65
CA TRP A 246 -10.30 -10.55 10.38
C TRP A 246 -10.81 -11.78 9.63
N ARG A 247 -11.66 -11.62 8.61
CA ARG A 247 -12.25 -12.75 7.88
C ARG A 247 -11.45 -13.02 6.61
N ARG A 248 -11.06 -14.28 6.41
CA ARG A 248 -10.58 -14.76 5.10
C ARG A 248 -11.70 -14.51 4.07
N PRO A 249 -11.42 -13.87 2.93
CA PRO A 249 -12.32 -13.95 1.78
C PRO A 249 -12.49 -15.42 1.38
N ARG A 250 -13.64 -15.80 0.80
CA ARG A 250 -13.70 -17.07 0.06
C ARG A 250 -12.77 -16.92 -1.15
N ILE A 251 -11.57 -17.46 -1.04
CA ILE A 251 -10.64 -17.61 -2.15
C ILE A 251 -10.95 -18.97 -2.73
N ASP A 252 -11.79 -19.01 -3.77
CA ASP A 252 -12.02 -20.23 -4.53
C ASP A 252 -10.72 -20.54 -5.28
N ARG A 253 -9.88 -21.42 -4.73
CA ARG A 253 -8.74 -22.01 -5.46
C ARG A 253 -9.27 -22.98 -6.53
N LEU A 254 -10.03 -22.49 -7.49
CA LEU A 254 -10.36 -23.20 -8.72
C LEU A 254 -9.37 -22.72 -9.78
N ALA A 255 -8.47 -23.63 -10.18
CA ALA A 255 -7.58 -23.57 -11.36
C ALA A 255 -6.05 -23.39 -11.17
N ALA A 256 -5.45 -23.79 -10.04
CA ALA A 256 -3.99 -24.03 -9.97
C ALA A 256 -3.62 -25.54 -10.01
N ARG A 257 -4.48 -26.36 -10.63
CA ARG A 257 -4.17 -27.76 -11.00
C ARG A 257 -4.37 -27.95 -12.50
N ARG A 258 -3.39 -27.50 -13.29
CA ARG A 258 -3.05 -28.08 -14.59
C ARG A 258 -1.55 -27.99 -14.78
#